data_AF-A0A3N5P0W6-F1
#
_entry.id   AF-A0A3N5P0W6-F1
#
_cell.length_a   1.000
_cell.length_b   1.000
_cell.length_c   1.000
_cell.angle_alpha   90.00
_cell.angle_beta   90.00
_cell.angle_gamma   90.00
#
_symmetry.space_group_name_H-M   'P 1'
#
loop_
_entity.id
_entity.type
_entity.pdbx_description
1 polymer ?
#
loop_
_entity_poly.entity_id
_entity_poly.type
_entity_poly.pdbx_seq_one_letter_code
_entity_poly.pdbx_strand_id
1 'polypeptide(L)'
;MTIYCPTDPPELATFMARIREKREDYERYGFTHIQGMTLRAFFDLAQEFETLENFYRVCVFVPKEFMGFDSCLYLVDPDTRKLQIA
;
A
#
# COMPACT_ATOMS: atom_id res chain seq x y z
N MET A 1 -14.33 20.31 13.43
CA MET A 1 -15.61 19.76 12.97
C MET A 1 -15.62 18.28 13.29
N THR A 2 -16.11 17.93 14.48
CA THR A 2 -16.27 16.54 14.90
C THR A 2 -17.57 16.04 14.28
N ILE A 3 -17.46 15.22 13.24
CA ILE A 3 -18.55 14.32 12.87
C ILE A 3 -18.53 13.27 13.98
N TYR A 4 -19.22 13.56 15.08
CA TYR A 4 -19.46 12.60 16.14
C TYR A 4 -20.98 12.53 16.25
N CYS A 5 -21.55 11.50 15.64
CA CYS A 5 -22.95 11.21 15.86
C CYS A 5 -23.01 10.44 17.19
N PRO A 6 -23.80 10.85 18.18
CA PRO A 6 -23.83 10.22 19.50
C PRO A 6 -24.31 8.76 19.52
N THR A 7 -24.63 8.18 18.36
CA THR A 7 -25.05 6.79 18.15
C THR A 7 -24.05 5.92 17.39
N ASP A 8 -22.83 6.41 17.14
CA ASP A 8 -21.84 5.65 16.38
C ASP A 8 -21.46 4.35 17.13
N PRO A 9 -21.57 3.17 16.49
CA PRO A 9 -21.16 1.91 17.10
C PRO A 9 -19.68 1.95 17.53
N PRO A 10 -19.28 1.21 18.58
CA PRO A 10 -17.89 1.14 19.03
C PRO A 10 -16.89 0.81 17.92
N GLU A 11 -17.30 0.05 16.90
CA GLU A 11 -16.50 -0.29 15.72
C GLU A 11 -16.17 0.93 14.84
N LEU A 12 -17.01 1.96 14.82
CA LEU A 12 -16.71 3.20 14.09
C LEU A 12 -15.63 4.02 14.80
N ALA A 13 -15.57 3.97 16.13
CA ALA A 13 -14.51 4.63 16.89
C ALA A 13 -13.13 4.02 16.59
N THR A 14 -13.05 2.69 16.44
CA THR A 14 -11.80 2.00 16.06
C THR A 14 -11.42 2.29 14.60
N PHE A 15 -12.40 2.38 13.70
CA PHE A 15 -12.18 2.77 12.30
C PHE A 15 -11.64 4.20 12.16
N MET A 16 -12.27 5.16 12.84
CA MET A 16 -11.84 6.57 12.82
C MET A 16 -10.46 6.76 13.44
N ALA A 17 -10.14 6.03 14.51
CA ALA A 17 -8.79 6.01 15.08
C ALA A 17 -7.77 5.52 14.05
N ARG A 18 -8.08 4.44 13.32
CA ARG A 18 -7.18 3.91 12.28
C ARG A 18 -6.98 4.87 11.11
N ILE A 19 -8.00 5.61 10.70
CA ILE A 19 -7.88 6.66 9.66
C ILE A 19 -6.94 7.77 10.13
N ARG A 20 -7.09 8.23 11.39
CA ARG A 20 -6.23 9.29 11.94
C ARG A 20 -4.78 8.86 12.04
N GLU A 21 -4.55 7.64 12.55
CA GLU A 21 -3.21 7.05 12.60
C GLU A 21 -2.57 6.96 11.21
N LYS A 22 -3.33 6.50 10.19
CA LYS A 22 -2.82 6.46 8.81
C LYS A 22 -2.50 7.83 8.24
N ARG A 23 -3.28 8.85 8.57
CA ARG A 23 -3.00 10.22 8.18
C ARG A 23 -1.70 10.72 8.83
N GLU A 24 -1.53 10.51 10.14
CA GLU A 24 -0.33 10.90 10.87
C GLU A 24 0.92 10.17 10.34
N ASP A 25 0.80 8.88 10.04
CA ASP A 25 1.83 8.09 9.35
C ASP A 25 2.25 8.76 8.03
N TYR A 26 1.28 9.12 7.17
CA TYR A 26 1.56 9.71 5.85
C TYR A 26 2.18 11.10 5.95
N GLU A 27 1.76 11.91 6.91
CA GLU A 27 2.40 13.19 7.23
C GLU A 27 3.84 12.97 7.70
N ARG A 28 4.09 11.96 8.55
CA ARG A 28 5.43 11.62 9.06
C ARG A 28 6.36 11.04 8.00
N TYR A 29 5.86 10.23 7.06
CA TYR A 29 6.69 9.68 5.99
C TYR A 29 7.24 10.77 5.07
N GLY A 30 6.55 11.92 4.96
CA GLY A 30 7.04 13.06 4.20
C GLY A 30 7.25 12.76 2.72
N PHE A 31 6.36 11.93 2.13
CA PHE A 31 6.49 11.52 0.73
C PHE A 31 6.51 12.72 -0.20
N THR A 32 7.44 12.70 -1.14
CA THR A 32 7.44 13.60 -2.29
C THR A 32 6.18 13.37 -3.14
N HIS A 33 5.85 14.35 -3.99
CA HIS A 33 4.72 14.21 -4.90
C HIS A 33 4.79 12.93 -5.75
N ILE A 34 5.99 12.59 -6.27
CA ILE A 34 6.19 11.41 -7.09
C ILE A 34 6.00 10.11 -6.30
N GLN A 35 6.51 10.03 -5.06
CA GLN A 35 6.28 8.87 -4.19
C GLN A 35 4.80 8.70 -3.84
N GLY A 36 4.09 9.81 -3.58
CA GLY A 36 2.65 9.79 -3.36
C GLY A 36 1.87 9.28 -4.59
N MET A 37 2.24 9.70 -5.80
CA MET A 37 1.64 9.16 -7.04
C MET A 37 1.97 7.68 -7.23
N THR A 38 3.21 7.28 -6.95
CA THR A 38 3.66 5.88 -7.05
C THR A 38 2.80 4.98 -6.18
N LEU A 39 2.54 5.36 -4.91
CA LEU A 39 1.71 4.58 -4.00
C LEU A 39 0.25 4.51 -4.44
N ARG A 40 -0.33 5.62 -4.90
CA ARG A 40 -1.71 5.64 -5.44
C ARG A 40 -1.85 4.69 -6.62
N ALA A 41 -0.96 4.82 -7.61
CA ALA A 41 -0.94 3.94 -8.78
C ALA A 41 -0.73 2.47 -8.39
N PHE A 42 0.15 2.18 -7.42
CA PHE A 42 0.33 0.82 -6.91
C PHE A 42 -0.97 0.23 -6.38
N PHE A 43 -1.70 0.95 -5.52
CA PHE A 43 -2.97 0.46 -4.97
C PHE A 43 -4.05 0.30 -6.04
N ASP A 44 -4.22 1.31 -6.91
CA ASP A 44 -5.21 1.26 -8.00
C ASP A 44 -4.96 0.06 -8.92
N LEU A 45 -3.72 -0.15 -9.37
CA LEU A 45 -3.37 -1.22 -10.30
C LEU A 45 -3.37 -2.61 -9.65
N ALA A 46 -3.04 -2.71 -8.35
CA ALA A 46 -3.14 -3.96 -7.62
C ALA A 46 -4.60 -4.43 -7.45
N GLN A 47 -5.54 -3.48 -7.39
CA GLN A 47 -6.97 -3.77 -7.36
C GLN A 47 -7.53 -4.02 -8.77
N GLU A 48 -7.01 -3.33 -9.80
CA GLU A 48 -7.42 -3.55 -11.20
C GLU A 48 -6.95 -4.90 -11.74
N PHE A 49 -5.71 -5.28 -11.46
CA PHE A 49 -5.13 -6.54 -11.91
C PHE A 49 -5.13 -7.60 -10.82
N GLU A 50 -6.29 -8.23 -10.61
CA GLU A 50 -6.58 -9.09 -9.45
C GLU A 50 -5.84 -10.43 -9.40
N THR A 51 -5.05 -10.79 -10.43
CA THR A 51 -4.28 -12.04 -10.42
C THR A 51 -2.98 -11.88 -9.65
N LEU A 52 -2.54 -12.95 -8.98
CA LEU A 52 -1.27 -12.95 -8.24
C LEU A 52 -0.06 -12.64 -9.13
N GLU A 53 -0.05 -13.16 -10.36
CA GLU A 53 1.00 -12.91 -11.34
C GLU A 53 1.06 -11.43 -11.74
N ASN A 54 -0.10 -10.79 -11.92
CA ASN A 54 -0.13 -9.36 -12.22
C ASN A 54 0.22 -8.51 -11.00
N PHE A 55 -0.16 -8.94 -9.80
CA PHE A 55 0.29 -8.29 -8.57
C PHE A 55 1.82 -8.26 -8.49
N TYR A 56 2.51 -9.35 -8.84
CA TYR A 56 3.98 -9.39 -8.90
C TYR A 56 4.54 -8.40 -9.94
N ARG A 57 3.90 -8.30 -11.11
CA ARG A 57 4.25 -7.30 -12.13
C ARG A 57 4.09 -5.88 -11.59
N VAL A 58 2.98 -5.57 -10.92
CA VAL A 58 2.72 -4.25 -10.32
C VAL A 58 3.80 -3.88 -9.30
N CYS A 59 4.22 -4.83 -8.45
CA CYS A 59 5.32 -4.64 -7.48
C CYS A 59 6.65 -4.20 -8.10
N VAL A 60 6.92 -4.59 -9.35
CA VAL A 60 8.19 -4.29 -10.03
C VAL A 60 8.07 -3.11 -10.99
N PHE A 61 7.00 -3.05 -11.79
CA PHE A 61 6.86 -2.06 -12.85
C PHE A 61 6.40 -0.69 -12.35
N VAL A 62 5.65 -0.60 -11.25
CA VAL A 62 5.24 0.71 -10.71
C VAL A 62 6.44 1.52 -10.19
N PRO A 63 7.35 0.96 -9.37
CA PRO A 63 8.59 1.66 -9.00
C PRO A 63 9.45 2.00 -10.22
N LYS A 64 9.51 1.13 -11.23
CA LYS A 64 10.26 1.37 -12.46
C LYS A 64 9.73 2.59 -13.22
N GLU A 65 8.42 2.66 -13.43
CA GLU A 65 7.79 3.72 -14.21
C GLU A 65 7.85 5.08 -13.50
N PHE A 66 7.49 5.12 -12.21
CA PHE A 66 7.38 6.40 -11.50
C PHE A 66 8.71 6.90 -10.93
N MET A 67 9.63 5.98 -10.57
CA MET A 67 10.87 6.33 -9.86
C MET A 67 12.14 5.94 -10.62
N GLY A 68 12.03 5.24 -11.75
CA GLY A 68 13.18 4.79 -12.54
C GLY A 68 13.94 3.61 -11.93
N PHE A 69 13.42 2.98 -10.88
CA PHE A 69 14.13 1.93 -10.14
C PHE A 69 13.96 0.55 -10.77
N ASP A 70 15.06 -0.04 -11.23
CA ASP A 70 15.11 -1.46 -11.55
C ASP A 70 15.00 -2.29 -10.27
N SER A 71 13.95 -3.12 -10.21
CA SER A 71 13.57 -3.85 -9.01
C SER A 71 13.40 -5.34 -9.32
N CYS A 72 13.65 -6.19 -8.32
CA CYS A 72 13.38 -7.63 -8.39
C CYS A 72 12.50 -8.01 -7.21
N LEU A 73 11.43 -8.75 -7.44
CA LEU A 73 10.58 -9.28 -6.38
C LEU A 73 11.10 -10.65 -5.95
N TYR A 74 11.28 -10.83 -4.64
CA TYR A 74 11.64 -12.11 -4.05
C TYR A 74 10.52 -12.58 -3.11
N LEU A 75 10.09 -13.82 -3.28
CA LEU A 75 9.12 -14.50 -2.42
C LEU A 75 9.86 -15.38 -1.42
N VAL A 76 9.28 -15.54 -0.24
CA VAL A 76 9.77 -16.51 0.74
C VAL A 76 9.17 -17.86 0.40
N ASP A 77 10.03 -18.82 0.08
CA ASP A 77 9.63 -20.21 -0.07
C ASP A 77 9.17 -20.75 1.30
N PRO A 78 7.95 -21.32 1.39
CA PRO A 78 7.34 -21.70 2.67
C PRO A 78 8.07 -22.86 3.36
N ASP A 79 8.68 -23.76 2.58
CA ASP A 79 9.30 -24.99 3.07
C ASP A 79 10.75 -24.75 3.52
N THR A 80 11.50 -24.02 2.70
CA THR A 80 12.93 -23.77 2.88
C THR A 80 13.21 -22.47 3.63
N ARG A 81 12.21 -21.57 3.74
CA ARG A 81 12.35 -20.20 4.27
C ARG A 81 13.38 -19.35 3.53
N LYS A 82 13.74 -19.72 2.30
CA LYS A 82 14.69 -18.99 1.46
C LYS A 82 13.96 -18.04 0.52
N LEU A 83 14.68 -17.01 0.07
CA LEU A 83 14.19 -16.10 -0.95
C LEU A 83 14.33 -16.74 -2.34
N GLN A 84 13.25 -16.70 -3.12
CA GLN A 84 13.21 -17.10 -4.52
C GLN A 84 12.71 -15.94 -5.36
N ILE A 85 13.25 -15.76 -6.56
CA ILE A 85 12.76 -14.73 -7.48
C ILE A 85 11.32 -15.08 -7.89
N ALA A 86 10.44 -14.08 -7.80
CA ALA A 86 9.02 -14.20 -8.14
C ALA A 86 8.80 -14.30 -9.65
#